data_AF-A0A662V0R6-F1
#
_entry.id   AF-A0A662V0R6-F1
#
_cell.length_a   1.000
_cell.length_b   1.000
_cell.length_c   1.000
_cell.angle_alpha   90.00
_cell.angle_beta   90.00
_cell.angle_gamma   90.00
#
_symmetry.space_group_name_H-M   'P 1'
#
loop_
_entity.id
_entity.type
_entity.pdbx_description
1 polymer ?
#
loop_
_entity_poly.entity_id
_entity_poly.type
_entity_poly.pdbx_seq_one_letter_code
_entity_poly.pdbx_strand_id
1 'polypeptide(L)'
;MRVAVMFSGGKDSTFAVHWAYLHGFEVAILLSVLPVRGDSWMFHRPMVVYTELQAEAMGFRHMLVRVSGVKEREVEELARVLRVVRDEFGVEGIVLGALLSDYQRMRVALVSEELGLKMFVPQWGVNQAEYMRMLAR
;
A
#
# COMPACT_ATOMS: atom_id res chain seq x y z
N MET A 1 -3.01 -4.25 16.51
CA MET A 1 -3.31 -4.89 15.22
C MET A 1 -2.05 -4.82 14.38
N ARG A 2 -1.71 -5.92 13.73
CA ARG A 2 -0.53 -6.01 12.87
C ARG A 2 -0.93 -5.77 11.41
N VAL A 3 -0.29 -4.82 10.74
CA VAL A 3 -0.70 -4.37 9.40
C VAL A 3 0.45 -4.38 8.40
N ALA A 4 0.12 -4.59 7.12
CA ALA A 4 1.00 -4.26 6.01
C ALA A 4 0.55 -2.94 5.39
N VAL A 5 1.49 -2.10 4.99
CA VAL A 5 1.18 -0.82 4.32
C VAL A 5 1.59 -0.92 2.85
N MET A 6 0.65 -0.65 1.94
CA MET A 6 0.98 -0.54 0.52
C MET A 6 1.78 0.74 0.28
N PHE A 7 3.01 0.57 -0.18
CA PHE A 7 4.02 1.62 -0.16
C PHE A 7 4.58 1.92 -1.55
N SER A 8 4.38 3.15 -2.05
CA SER A 8 4.92 3.62 -3.34
C SER A 8 6.07 4.61 -3.19
N GLY A 9 6.35 5.05 -1.96
CA GLY A 9 7.32 6.11 -1.66
C GLY A 9 6.85 7.54 -1.89
N GLY A 10 5.62 7.71 -2.36
CA GLY A 10 4.99 9.02 -2.49
C GLY A 10 4.45 9.56 -1.16
N LYS A 11 3.97 10.80 -1.17
CA LYS A 11 3.37 11.45 0.00
C LYS A 11 2.20 10.65 0.60
N ASP A 12 1.37 10.02 -0.26
CA ASP A 12 0.14 9.36 0.17
C ASP A 12 0.43 8.05 0.90
N SER A 13 1.32 7.22 0.36
CA SER A 13 1.74 6.01 1.04
C SER A 13 2.57 6.29 2.29
N THR A 14 3.40 7.33 2.28
CA THR A 14 4.19 7.73 3.45
C THR A 14 3.28 8.23 4.57
N PHE A 15 2.25 9.02 4.22
CA PHE A 15 1.21 9.40 5.16
C PHE A 15 0.44 8.19 5.71
N ALA A 16 0.15 7.17 4.88
CA ALA A 16 -0.48 5.94 5.34
C ALA A 16 0.36 5.19 6.37
N VAL A 17 1.70 5.14 6.19
CA VAL A 17 2.63 4.61 7.21
C VAL A 17 2.55 5.42 8.49
N HIS A 18 2.65 6.75 8.39
CA HIS A 18 2.58 7.64 9.54
C HIS A 18 1.25 7.54 10.30
N TRP A 19 0.13 7.48 9.57
CA TRP A 19 -1.19 7.29 10.13
C TRP A 19 -1.29 5.96 10.88
N ALA A 20 -0.82 4.86 10.30
CA ALA A 20 -0.83 3.55 10.94
C ALA A 20 -0.03 3.56 12.25
N TYR A 21 1.16 4.19 12.23
CA TYR A 21 2.00 4.36 13.42
C TYR A 21 1.29 5.15 14.53
N LEU A 22 0.68 6.30 14.19
CA LEU A 22 -0.04 7.13 15.17
C LEU A 22 -1.28 6.46 15.76
N HIS A 23 -1.90 5.53 15.04
CA HIS A 23 -3.05 4.76 15.52
C HIS A 23 -2.63 3.52 16.35
N GLY A 24 -1.34 3.39 16.67
CA GLY A 24 -0.80 2.28 17.47
C GLY A 24 -0.81 0.94 16.72
N PHE A 25 -0.86 0.95 15.39
CA PHE A 25 -0.73 -0.28 14.61
C PHE A 25 0.73 -0.71 14.54
N GLU A 26 0.94 -2.02 14.60
CA GLU A 26 2.26 -2.58 14.33
C GLU A 26 2.42 -2.72 12.81
N VAL A 27 3.22 -1.84 12.22
CA VAL A 27 3.55 -1.90 10.79
C VAL A 27 4.57 -3.01 10.56
N ALA A 28 4.10 -4.18 10.17
CA ALA A 28 4.92 -5.38 10.01
C ALA A 28 5.84 -5.31 8.79
N ILE A 29 5.33 -4.72 7.69
CA ILE A 29 6.04 -4.63 6.43
C ILE A 29 5.47 -3.52 5.54
N LEU A 30 6.36 -2.86 4.80
CA LEU A 30 6.01 -1.99 3.67
C LEU A 30 6.04 -2.81 2.38
N LEU A 31 4.90 -2.90 1.70
CA LEU A 31 4.75 -3.66 0.47
C LEU A 31 4.73 -2.72 -0.74
N SER A 32 5.79 -2.74 -1.54
CA SER A 32 5.87 -2.02 -2.81
C SER A 32 5.55 -2.93 -3.98
N VAL A 33 4.76 -2.42 -4.92
CA VAL A 33 4.36 -3.16 -6.12
C VAL A 33 4.88 -2.44 -7.35
N LEU A 34 5.69 -3.15 -8.15
CA LEU A 34 6.28 -2.65 -9.38
C LEU A 34 5.68 -3.36 -10.61
N PRO A 35 4.89 -2.67 -11.45
CA PRO A 35 4.36 -3.28 -12.66
C PRO A 35 5.46 -3.42 -13.74
N VAL A 36 5.53 -4.59 -14.39
CA VAL A 36 6.46 -4.90 -15.49
C VAL A 36 6.12 -4.14 -16.77
N ARG A 37 4.87 -3.70 -16.93
CA ARG A 37 4.45 -2.81 -18.01
C ARG A 37 4.39 -1.33 -17.60
N GLY A 38 4.69 -0.45 -18.55
CA GLY A 38 4.67 1.01 -18.39
C GLY A 38 3.28 1.62 -18.24
N ASP A 39 2.26 0.91 -18.72
CA ASP A 39 0.86 1.31 -18.85
C ASP A 39 -0.06 0.64 -17.81
N SER A 40 0.48 0.25 -16.63
CA SER A 40 -0.36 -0.33 -15.56
C SER A 40 -1.40 0.68 -15.10
N TRP A 41 -2.64 0.21 -14.99
CA TRP A 41 -3.78 0.98 -14.54
C TRP A 41 -3.78 1.18 -13.01
N MET A 42 -3.06 0.33 -12.27
CA MET A 42 -3.15 0.24 -10.82
C MET A 42 -1.91 0.75 -10.08
N PHE A 43 -0.71 0.77 -10.67
CA PHE A 43 0.51 1.08 -9.92
C PHE A 43 1.36 2.21 -10.52
N HIS A 44 1.78 3.14 -9.68
CA HIS A 44 2.76 4.16 -10.02
C HIS A 44 4.13 3.52 -10.25
N ARG A 45 4.78 3.84 -11.36
CA ARG A 45 6.14 3.38 -11.69
C ARG A 45 7.30 4.23 -11.15
N PRO A 46 7.24 5.57 -11.16
CA PRO A 46 8.43 6.36 -10.90
C PRO A 46 8.98 6.05 -9.51
N MET A 47 10.26 5.73 -9.44
CA MET A 47 11.03 5.65 -8.21
C MET A 47 10.61 4.55 -7.20
N VAL A 48 9.68 3.65 -7.53
CA VAL A 48 9.31 2.52 -6.65
C VAL A 48 10.52 1.61 -6.35
N VAL A 49 11.53 1.60 -7.23
CA VAL A 49 12.79 0.89 -6.98
C VAL A 49 13.60 1.45 -5.81
N TYR A 50 13.33 2.69 -5.37
CA TYR A 50 14.03 3.34 -4.26
C TYR A 50 13.25 3.28 -2.94
N THR A 51 12.07 2.65 -2.92
CA THR A 51 11.26 2.55 -1.70
C THR A 51 11.92 1.70 -0.63
N GLU A 52 12.82 0.79 -1.00
CA GLU A 52 13.65 0.03 -0.07
C GLU A 52 14.52 0.97 0.78
N LEU A 53 15.18 1.97 0.16
CA LEU A 53 16.00 2.95 0.88
C LEU A 53 15.17 3.79 1.85
N GLN A 54 13.94 4.16 1.45
CA GLN A 54 13.03 4.89 2.33
C GLN A 54 12.57 4.02 3.51
N ALA A 55 12.25 2.75 3.26
CA ALA A 55 11.87 1.81 4.30
C ALA A 55 13.00 1.56 5.30
N GLU A 56 14.23 1.37 4.80
CA GLU A 56 15.45 1.24 5.61
C GLU A 56 15.66 2.48 6.48
N ALA A 57 15.59 3.68 5.90
CA ALA A 57 15.73 4.94 6.64
C ALA A 57 14.65 5.12 7.73
N MET A 58 13.46 4.58 7.53
CA MET A 58 12.38 4.58 8.51
C MET A 58 12.44 3.40 9.50
N GLY A 59 13.35 2.44 9.32
CA GLY A 59 13.48 1.26 10.17
C GLY A 59 12.40 0.18 9.95
N PHE A 60 11.77 0.14 8.77
CA PHE A 60 10.76 -0.86 8.43
C PHE A 60 11.28 -1.97 7.53
N ARG A 61 10.72 -3.18 7.69
CA ARG A 61 10.87 -4.24 6.69
C ARG A 61 10.20 -3.82 5.39
N HIS A 62 10.80 -4.22 4.28
CA HIS A 62 10.32 -3.89 2.93
C HIS A 62 10.21 -5.14 2.08
N MET A 63 9.20 -5.19 1.21
CA MET A 63 9.08 -6.19 0.16
C MET A 63 8.70 -5.49 -1.14
N LEU A 64 9.55 -5.66 -2.16
CA LEU A 64 9.26 -5.23 -3.52
C LEU A 64 8.78 -6.43 -4.35
N VAL A 65 7.54 -6.37 -4.81
CA VAL A 65 6.97 -7.40 -5.69
C VAL A 65 6.79 -6.88 -7.10
N ARG A 66 7.05 -7.75 -8.09
CA ARG A 66 6.80 -7.44 -9.49
C ARG A 66 5.48 -8.05 -9.92
N VAL A 67 4.62 -7.24 -10.55
CA VAL A 67 3.35 -7.70 -11.14
C VAL A 67 3.39 -7.47 -12.64
N SER A 68 2.62 -8.24 -13.39
CA SER A 68 2.52 -8.13 -14.85
C SER A 68 2.06 -6.73 -15.30
N GLY A 69 1.22 -6.06 -14.51
CA GLY A 69 0.55 -4.81 -14.90
C GLY A 69 -0.58 -5.03 -15.91
N VAL A 70 -0.94 -6.28 -16.20
CA VAL A 70 -2.08 -6.64 -17.06
C VAL A 70 -3.34 -6.55 -16.20
N LYS A 71 -4.34 -5.82 -16.69
CA LYS A 71 -5.62 -5.61 -16.01
C LYS A 71 -6.20 -6.94 -15.51
N GLU A 72 -6.74 -6.93 -14.29
CA GLU A 72 -7.25 -8.10 -13.53
C GLU A 72 -6.20 -9.15 -13.16
N ARG A 73 -5.24 -9.48 -14.04
CA ARG A 73 -4.12 -10.38 -13.69
C ARG A 73 -3.24 -9.81 -12.58
N GLU A 74 -2.99 -8.51 -12.60
CA GLU A 74 -2.24 -7.81 -11.55
C GLU A 74 -2.94 -7.88 -10.18
N VAL A 75 -4.27 -8.03 -10.17
CA VAL A 75 -5.09 -8.16 -8.96
C VAL A 75 -4.92 -9.57 -8.38
N GLU A 76 -4.94 -10.61 -9.23
CA GLU A 76 -4.65 -11.98 -8.81
C GLU A 76 -3.21 -12.14 -8.31
N GLU A 77 -2.25 -11.48 -8.97
CA GLU A 77 -0.86 -11.43 -8.54
C GLU A 77 -0.73 -10.76 -7.17
N LEU A 78 -1.41 -9.61 -6.98
CA LEU A 78 -1.49 -8.95 -5.68
C LEU A 78 -2.12 -9.84 -4.61
N ALA A 79 -3.18 -10.59 -4.93
CA ALA A 79 -3.81 -11.52 -3.99
C ALA A 79 -2.86 -12.62 -3.51
N ARG A 80 -2.07 -13.19 -4.42
CA ARG A 80 -1.03 -14.16 -4.05
C ARG A 80 0.01 -13.55 -3.11
N VAL A 81 0.46 -12.33 -3.41
CA VAL A 81 1.42 -11.61 -2.56
C VAL A 81 0.83 -11.30 -1.19
N LEU A 82 -0.39 -10.77 -1.12
CA LEU A 82 -1.02 -10.42 0.15
C LEU A 82 -1.29 -11.65 1.02
N ARG A 83 -1.55 -12.81 0.42
CA ARG A 83 -1.64 -14.09 1.13
C ARG A 83 -0.31 -14.46 1.79
N VAL A 84 0.80 -14.36 1.05
CA VAL A 84 2.15 -14.59 1.60
C VAL A 84 2.45 -13.60 2.73
N VAL A 85 2.16 -12.31 2.52
CA VAL A 85 2.37 -11.26 3.54
C VAL A 85 1.55 -11.55 4.79
N ARG A 86 0.29 -11.97 4.66
CA ARG A 86 -0.55 -12.38 5.79
C ARG A 86 0.07 -13.55 6.54
N ASP A 87 0.44 -14.62 5.83
CA ASP A 87 0.84 -15.88 6.44
C ASP A 87 2.25 -15.78 7.07
N GLU A 88 3.21 -15.14 6.39
CA GLU A 88 4.60 -15.02 6.87
C GLU A 88 4.79 -13.92 7.92
N PHE A 89 4.02 -12.83 7.82
CA PHE A 89 4.17 -11.67 8.70
C PHE A 89 3.02 -11.55 9.69
N GLY A 90 2.08 -12.50 9.76
CA GLY A 90 0.97 -12.47 10.72
C GLY A 90 0.10 -11.21 10.61
N VAL A 91 -0.06 -10.67 9.40
CA VAL A 91 -0.78 -9.41 9.16
C VAL A 91 -2.29 -9.64 9.22
N GLU A 92 -2.99 -8.76 9.94
CA GLU A 92 -4.45 -8.79 10.13
C GLU A 92 -5.18 -7.73 9.28
N GLY A 93 -4.43 -6.80 8.69
CA GLY A 93 -5.00 -5.74 7.86
C GLY A 93 -4.01 -5.03 6.94
N ILE A 94 -4.57 -4.35 5.94
CA ILE A 94 -3.85 -3.58 4.91
C ILE A 94 -4.19 -2.11 5.06
N VAL A 95 -3.17 -1.26 5.05
CA VAL A 95 -3.33 0.19 4.95
C VAL A 95 -2.94 0.63 3.53
N LEU A 96 -3.87 1.31 2.85
CA LEU A 96 -3.69 1.79 1.48
C LEU A 96 -3.69 3.31 1.44
N GLY A 97 -2.66 3.89 0.81
CA GLY A 97 -2.55 5.32 0.58
C GLY A 97 -3.33 5.85 -0.63
N ALA A 98 -4.58 5.43 -0.86
CA ALA A 98 -5.36 5.86 -2.02
C ALA A 98 -6.18 7.12 -1.71
N LEU A 99 -5.94 8.20 -2.45
CA LEU A 99 -6.61 9.50 -2.24
C LEU A 99 -7.97 9.59 -2.95
N LEU A 100 -8.00 9.37 -4.27
CA LEU A 100 -9.21 9.51 -5.11
C LEU A 100 -9.47 8.36 -6.10
N SER A 101 -8.53 7.43 -6.26
CA SER A 101 -8.71 6.32 -7.20
C SER A 101 -9.62 5.24 -6.64
N ASP A 102 -10.90 5.27 -7.04
CA ASP A 102 -11.85 4.21 -6.71
C ASP A 102 -11.40 2.87 -7.28
N TYR A 103 -10.79 2.87 -8.47
CA TYR A 103 -10.31 1.66 -9.11
C TYR A 103 -9.27 0.93 -8.24
N GLN A 104 -8.25 1.64 -7.76
CA GLN A 104 -7.24 1.05 -6.87
C GLN A 104 -7.86 0.58 -5.55
N ARG A 105 -8.69 1.43 -4.93
CA ARG A 105 -9.33 1.12 -3.65
C ARG A 105 -10.19 -0.13 -3.74
N MET A 106 -11.05 -0.24 -4.75
CA MET A 106 -11.96 -1.38 -4.92
C MET A 106 -11.20 -2.68 -5.18
N ARG A 107 -10.14 -2.67 -5.99
CA ARG A 107 -9.36 -3.90 -6.26
C ARG A 107 -8.62 -4.40 -5.02
N VAL A 108 -8.01 -3.51 -4.25
CA VAL A 108 -7.39 -3.90 -2.97
C VAL A 108 -8.44 -4.35 -1.96
N ALA A 109 -9.61 -3.71 -1.92
CA ALA A 109 -10.71 -4.09 -1.03
C ALA A 109 -11.20 -5.51 -1.30
N LEU A 110 -11.47 -5.86 -2.56
CA LEU A 110 -11.90 -7.20 -2.96
C LEU A 110 -10.89 -8.27 -2.53
N VAL A 111 -9.61 -8.02 -2.78
CA VAL A 111 -8.54 -8.95 -2.39
C VAL A 111 -8.40 -9.06 -0.87
N SER A 112 -8.54 -7.95 -0.15
CA SER A 112 -8.46 -7.94 1.31
C SER A 112 -9.62 -8.72 1.93
N GLU A 113 -10.84 -8.55 1.39
CA GLU A 113 -12.03 -9.28 1.80
C GLU A 113 -11.88 -10.79 1.58
N GLU A 114 -11.40 -11.22 0.40
CA GLU A 114 -11.13 -12.63 0.09
C GLU A 114 -10.15 -13.26 1.09
N LEU A 115 -9.16 -12.50 1.55
CA LEU A 115 -8.11 -12.97 2.45
C LEU A 115 -8.44 -12.81 3.94
N GLY A 116 -9.60 -12.23 4.28
CA GLY A 116 -10.01 -11.93 5.66
C GLY A 116 -9.21 -10.79 6.30
N LEU A 117 -8.60 -9.91 5.51
CA LEU A 117 -7.79 -8.78 5.96
C LEU A 117 -8.65 -7.52 6.10
N LYS A 118 -8.53 -6.83 7.23
CA LYS A 118 -9.16 -5.50 7.40
C LYS A 118 -8.48 -4.48 6.51
N MET A 119 -9.22 -3.59 5.86
CA MET A 119 -8.66 -2.54 5.01
C MET A 119 -8.86 -1.16 5.61
N PHE A 120 -7.79 -0.35 5.60
CA PHE A 120 -7.80 1.05 6.04
C PHE A 120 -7.33 1.95 4.90
N VAL A 121 -8.05 3.05 4.64
CA VAL A 121 -7.73 4.01 3.57
C VAL A 121 -7.84 5.43 4.12
N PRO A 122 -6.85 5.90 4.90
CA PRO A 122 -7.02 7.03 5.81
C PRO A 122 -7.24 8.38 5.12
N GLN A 123 -6.77 8.54 3.88
CA GLN A 123 -6.94 9.77 3.10
C GLN A 123 -8.12 9.72 2.11
N TRP A 124 -8.90 8.64 2.08
CA TRP A 124 -9.95 8.48 1.07
C TRP A 124 -11.02 9.58 1.18
N GLY A 125 -11.22 10.33 0.09
CA GLY A 125 -12.26 11.36 0.02
C GLY A 125 -11.98 12.62 0.84
N VAL A 126 -10.78 12.78 1.40
CA VAL A 126 -10.38 13.98 2.15
C VAL A 126 -10.22 15.17 1.20
N ASN A 127 -10.57 16.37 1.66
CA ASN A 127 -10.32 17.60 0.92
C ASN A 127 -8.81 17.78 0.67
N GLN A 128 -8.41 17.93 -0.60
CA GLN A 128 -7.00 17.94 -0.98
C GLN A 128 -6.23 19.13 -0.38
N ALA A 129 -6.85 20.31 -0.26
CA ALA A 129 -6.18 21.48 0.31
C ALA A 129 -5.92 21.29 1.81
N GLU A 130 -6.86 20.69 2.53
CA GLU A 130 -6.68 20.32 3.93
C GLU A 130 -5.62 19.23 4.09
N TYR A 131 -5.68 18.19 3.26
CA TYR A 131 -4.70 17.11 3.27
C TYR A 131 -3.26 17.63 3.05
N MET A 132 -3.06 18.54 2.11
CA MET A 132 -1.74 19.15 1.90
C MET A 132 -1.25 19.94 3.11
N ARG A 133 -2.15 20.60 3.86
CA ARG A 133 -1.78 21.28 5.12
C ARG A 133 -1.44 20.30 6.23
N MET A 134 -2.04 19.11 6.24
CA MET A 134 -1.70 18.06 7.20
C MET A 134 -0.31 17.48 6.94
N LEU A 135 0.13 17.42 5.69
CA LEU A 135 1.45 16.88 5.31
C LEU A 135 2.64 17.80 5.65
N ALA A 136 2.38 19.10 5.78
CA ALA A 136 3.43 20.11 5.99
C ALA A 136 3.69 20.41 7.48
N ARG A 137 3.09 19.64 8.40
CA ARG A 137 3.19 19.80 9.85
C ARG A 137 3.90 18.62 10.47
#